data_AF-A0A537BKA6-F1
#
_entry.id   AF-A0A537BKA6-F1
#
_cell.length_a   1.000
_cell.length_b   1.000
_cell.length_c   1.000
_cell.angle_alpha   90.00
_cell.angle_beta   90.00
_cell.angle_gamma   90.00
#
_symmetry.space_group_name_H-M   'P 1'
#
loop_
_entity.id
_entity.type
_entity.pdbx_description
1 polymer ?
#
loop_
_entity_poly.entity_id
_entity_poly.type
_entity_poly.pdbx_seq_one_letter_code
_entity_poly.pdbx_strand_id
1 'polypeptide(L)'
;MGTRKARPRRGLRSSRHACVNGKAITRAFYGERAKHSYYVGCSKGGQQGLMEAQRYPEDFDGLIAGDPANNWTRFYAGSHLWYSMATLKDPQSYIPASKTAILGKATAAACDAIDGIVDGVIDDPRKCKFDPAVLRCQAGQDPASCFTAKQVKAIRDIWSGVRTPWGELVHPPLLPGAEDGAGGWAAWTTGSAPFTGLHWQAADGFFRYQVFENPAYDPMTFNFGSDLLFALHKVGPLLDAINPDLRPLHQRGAKLIVYHGFSDPDISPLNSINYFESVVDFMSHRHDDRADALKRTNQFFRLFMVPGMQHCSGGPGPNTFDMLTALENWVEKGEAPKRVIASHSTGGVVDRTRPLCVYPKVAVYTGSGGTNDAANFRCRNPREEPDRGGHEDEDHDD
;
A
#
# COMPACT_ATOMS: atom_id res chain seq x y z
N MET A 1 40.72 7.22 -5.80
CA MET A 1 39.76 7.88 -6.73
C MET A 1 38.45 8.09 -5.99
N GLY A 2 38.19 9.33 -5.55
CA GLY A 2 37.09 9.66 -4.66
C GLY A 2 35.74 9.56 -5.35
N THR A 3 34.84 8.77 -4.78
CA THR A 3 33.41 8.80 -5.08
C THR A 3 32.88 10.19 -4.77
N ARG A 4 32.73 11.02 -5.81
CA ARG A 4 31.99 12.29 -5.69
C ARG A 4 30.61 11.96 -5.15
N LYS A 5 30.39 12.33 -3.89
CA LYS A 5 29.11 12.35 -3.16
C LYS A 5 27.92 12.26 -4.10
N ALA A 6 27.29 11.10 -4.18
CA ALA A 6 25.96 10.97 -4.75
C ALA A 6 25.01 11.78 -3.84
N ARG A 7 24.89 13.09 -4.10
CA ARG A 7 23.96 13.95 -3.38
C ARG A 7 22.54 13.36 -3.50
N PRO A 8 21.71 13.46 -2.46
CA PRO A 8 20.32 12.96 -2.44
C PRO A 8 19.45 13.41 -3.63
N ARG A 9 19.82 14.50 -4.32
CA ARG A 9 19.12 15.10 -5.48
C ARG A 9 18.92 14.19 -6.72
N ARG A 10 19.29 12.91 -6.71
CA ARG A 10 19.28 12.03 -7.91
C ARG A 10 17.93 11.37 -8.22
N GLY A 11 17.16 10.94 -7.22
CA GLY A 11 15.97 10.09 -7.47
C GLY A 11 14.83 10.77 -8.25
N LEU A 12 14.51 12.03 -7.93
CA LEU A 12 13.47 12.79 -8.63
C LEU A 12 13.94 13.32 -10.00
N ARG A 13 15.22 13.67 -10.12
CA ARG A 13 15.78 14.13 -11.40
C ARG A 13 15.89 12.99 -12.40
N SER A 14 16.13 11.76 -11.96
CA SER A 14 16.29 10.63 -12.88
C SER A 14 15.01 10.29 -13.62
N SER A 15 13.85 10.21 -12.94
CA SER A 15 12.58 9.85 -13.58
C SER A 15 12.12 10.92 -14.56
N ARG A 16 12.07 12.19 -14.15
CA ARG A 16 11.79 13.31 -15.06
C ARG A 16 12.76 13.41 -16.23
N HIS A 17 14.07 13.34 -15.99
CA HIS A 17 15.05 13.43 -17.09
C HIS A 17 14.89 12.26 -18.06
N ALA A 18 14.60 11.05 -17.56
CA ALA A 18 14.30 9.90 -18.41
C ALA A 18 13.03 10.13 -19.24
N CYS A 19 11.97 10.70 -18.65
CA CYS A 19 10.75 11.06 -19.37
C CYS A 19 11.02 12.08 -20.48
N VAL A 20 11.65 13.22 -20.15
CA VAL A 20 11.93 14.30 -21.11
C VAL A 20 12.84 13.81 -22.26
N ASN A 21 13.91 13.09 -21.92
CA ASN A 21 14.84 12.56 -22.93
C ASN A 21 14.19 11.45 -23.75
N GLY A 22 13.39 10.58 -23.11
CA GLY A 22 12.62 9.53 -23.79
C GLY A 22 11.68 10.12 -24.84
N LYS A 23 10.89 11.14 -24.48
CA LYS A 23 10.02 11.85 -25.43
C LYS A 23 10.79 12.50 -26.59
N ALA A 24 11.96 13.05 -26.32
CA ALA A 24 12.83 13.62 -27.36
C ALA A 24 13.35 12.53 -28.32
N ILE A 25 13.77 11.38 -27.80
CA ILE A 25 14.21 10.22 -28.59
C ILE A 25 13.05 9.67 -29.43
N THR A 26 11.86 9.48 -28.84
CA THR A 26 10.65 9.06 -29.55
C THR A 26 10.36 9.99 -30.72
N ARG A 27 10.39 11.32 -30.50
CA ARG A 27 10.17 12.28 -31.57
C ARG A 27 11.23 12.21 -32.67
N ALA A 28 12.50 12.07 -32.30
CA ALA A 28 13.59 11.99 -33.26
C ALA A 28 13.53 10.69 -34.09
N PHE A 29 13.11 9.59 -33.48
CA PHE A 29 13.06 8.27 -34.12
C PHE A 29 11.84 8.07 -35.01
N TYR A 30 10.65 8.43 -34.52
CA TYR A 30 9.39 8.23 -35.25
C TYR A 30 8.97 9.42 -36.13
N GLY A 31 9.65 10.58 -35.99
CA GLY A 31 9.31 11.80 -36.73
C GLY A 31 8.08 12.54 -36.20
N GLU A 32 7.39 12.00 -35.18
CA GLU A 32 6.20 12.60 -34.55
C GLU A 32 6.25 12.52 -33.02
N ARG A 33 5.47 13.35 -32.34
CA ARG A 33 5.36 13.33 -30.87
C ARG A 33 4.41 12.20 -30.46
N ALA A 34 4.71 11.55 -29.34
CA ALA A 34 3.75 10.63 -28.70
C ALA A 34 2.42 11.35 -28.45
N LYS A 35 1.30 10.71 -28.80
CA LYS A 35 -0.05 11.25 -28.60
C LYS A 35 -0.44 11.28 -27.11
N HIS A 36 -0.03 10.24 -26.39
CA HIS A 36 -0.20 10.10 -24.94
C HIS A 36 1.10 9.60 -24.30
N SER A 37 1.28 9.86 -23.02
CA SER A 37 2.42 9.41 -22.21
C SER A 37 1.92 8.79 -20.91
N TYR A 38 2.37 7.57 -20.59
CA TYR A 38 1.93 6.82 -19.42
C TYR A 38 3.08 6.54 -18.44
N TYR A 39 2.76 6.53 -17.14
CA TYR A 39 3.66 6.05 -16.08
C TYR A 39 3.06 4.82 -15.42
N VAL A 40 3.86 3.78 -15.21
CA VAL A 40 3.49 2.60 -14.43
C VAL A 40 4.62 2.27 -13.47
N GLY A 41 4.32 2.22 -12.17
CA GLY A 41 5.28 1.85 -11.16
C GLY A 41 4.61 1.36 -9.89
N CYS A 42 5.26 0.44 -9.20
CA CYS A 42 4.83 -0.09 -7.91
C CYS A 42 5.91 0.11 -6.83
N SER A 43 5.55 0.15 -5.55
CA SER A 43 6.49 0.35 -4.43
C SER A 43 7.20 1.71 -4.50
N LYS A 44 8.54 1.72 -4.59
CA LYS A 44 9.33 2.91 -4.92
C LYS A 44 8.84 3.56 -6.22
N GLY A 45 8.46 2.77 -7.21
CA GLY A 45 7.85 3.26 -8.44
C GLY A 45 6.50 3.93 -8.19
N GLY A 46 5.67 3.40 -7.29
CA GLY A 46 4.42 4.06 -6.89
C GLY A 46 4.69 5.42 -6.25
N GLN A 47 5.69 5.51 -5.38
CA GLN A 47 6.15 6.79 -4.81
C GLN A 47 6.62 7.76 -5.90
N GLN A 48 7.42 7.29 -6.88
CA GLN A 48 7.85 8.12 -8.00
C GLN A 48 6.68 8.59 -8.86
N GLY A 49 5.71 7.72 -9.16
CA GLY A 49 4.48 8.10 -9.88
C GLY A 49 3.70 9.19 -9.17
N LEU A 50 3.56 9.11 -7.85
CA LEU A 50 2.95 10.18 -7.06
C LEU A 50 3.81 11.45 -7.02
N MET A 51 5.14 11.34 -7.01
CA MET A 51 6.01 12.52 -7.16
C MET A 51 5.82 13.20 -8.52
N GLU A 52 5.78 12.45 -9.61
CA GLU A 52 5.54 12.96 -10.97
C GLU A 52 4.17 13.67 -11.01
N ALA A 53 3.11 13.03 -10.50
CA ALA A 53 1.78 13.61 -10.42
C ALA A 53 1.72 14.95 -9.66
N GLN A 54 2.48 15.08 -8.57
CA GLN A 54 2.47 16.27 -7.70
C GLN A 54 3.41 17.38 -8.18
N ARG A 55 4.55 17.03 -8.78
CA ARG A 55 5.66 17.97 -9.03
C ARG A 55 5.85 18.29 -10.51
N TYR A 56 5.51 17.34 -11.39
CA TYR A 56 5.62 17.47 -12.84
C TYR A 56 4.32 17.02 -13.50
N PRO A 57 3.21 17.72 -13.17
CA PRO A 57 1.89 17.37 -13.63
C PRO A 57 1.71 17.61 -15.12
N GLU A 58 2.76 17.78 -15.94
CA GLU A 58 2.79 17.84 -17.39
C GLU A 58 3.43 16.59 -18.05
N ASP A 59 4.08 15.73 -17.27
CA ASP A 59 4.92 14.66 -17.81
C ASP A 59 4.15 13.42 -18.27
N PHE A 60 2.96 13.13 -17.72
CA PHE A 60 2.18 11.94 -18.09
C PHE A 60 0.69 12.23 -18.16
N ASP A 61 0.00 11.71 -19.15
CA ASP A 61 -1.45 11.83 -19.32
C ASP A 61 -2.21 10.81 -18.47
N GLY A 62 -1.58 9.66 -18.18
CA GLY A 62 -2.06 8.67 -17.24
C GLY A 62 -0.94 8.13 -16.34
N LEU A 63 -1.23 7.92 -15.06
CA LEU A 63 -0.28 7.36 -14.10
C LEU A 63 -0.92 6.19 -13.32
N ILE A 64 -0.15 5.13 -13.15
CA ILE A 64 -0.45 4.02 -12.24
C ILE A 64 0.63 4.01 -11.14
N ALA A 65 0.19 4.16 -9.90
CA ALA A 65 1.04 4.10 -8.72
C ALA A 65 0.56 2.97 -7.79
N GLY A 66 1.18 1.79 -7.92
CA GLY A 66 0.94 0.63 -7.06
C GLY A 66 1.70 0.72 -5.74
N ASP A 67 1.08 0.29 -4.64
CA ASP A 67 1.68 0.20 -3.29
C ASP A 67 2.65 1.36 -2.98
N PRO A 68 2.24 2.63 -3.10
CA PRO A 68 3.18 3.74 -3.13
C PRO A 68 3.82 4.01 -1.75
N ALA A 69 5.15 4.04 -1.71
CA ALA A 69 5.94 4.45 -0.52
C ALA A 69 5.95 5.99 -0.31
N ASN A 70 4.80 6.65 -0.45
CA ASN A 70 4.75 8.11 -0.69
C ASN A 70 5.03 8.96 0.54
N ASN A 71 4.71 8.50 1.75
CA ASN A 71 5.10 9.16 3.00
C ASN A 71 6.51 8.70 3.45
N TRP A 72 7.48 8.79 2.55
CA TRP A 72 8.78 8.11 2.62
C TRP A 72 9.50 8.26 3.96
N THR A 73 9.65 9.48 4.44
CA THR A 73 10.44 9.75 5.65
C THR A 73 9.79 9.15 6.90
N ARG A 74 8.47 9.30 7.03
CA ARG A 74 7.69 8.70 8.12
C ARG A 74 7.59 7.20 7.98
N PHE A 75 7.44 6.68 6.77
CA PHE A 75 7.44 5.26 6.47
C PHE A 75 8.73 4.60 6.96
N TYR A 76 9.90 5.16 6.65
CA TYR A 76 11.17 4.60 7.12
C TYR A 76 11.32 4.62 8.64
N ALA A 77 10.84 5.67 9.32
CA ALA A 77 10.90 5.75 10.77
C ALA A 77 9.85 4.85 11.46
N GLY A 78 8.58 5.05 11.13
CA GLY A 78 7.43 4.45 11.81
C GLY A 78 7.06 3.04 11.35
N SER A 79 7.60 2.59 10.22
CA SER A 79 7.47 1.20 9.74
C SER A 79 8.81 0.48 9.78
N HIS A 80 9.70 0.68 8.79
CA HIS A 80 10.94 -0.09 8.68
C HIS A 80 11.74 -0.14 10.00
N LEU A 81 12.04 1.03 10.57
CA LEU A 81 12.84 1.11 11.79
C LEU A 81 12.05 0.65 13.02
N TRP A 82 10.80 1.09 13.19
CA TRP A 82 9.98 0.68 14.33
C TRP A 82 9.75 -0.84 14.40
N TYR A 83 9.41 -1.49 13.28
CA TYR A 83 9.19 -2.94 13.25
C TYR A 83 10.47 -3.71 13.60
N SER A 84 11.60 -3.20 13.12
CA SER A 84 12.92 -3.73 13.48
C SER A 84 13.21 -3.53 14.97
N MET A 85 12.93 -2.36 15.54
CA MET A 85 13.12 -2.11 16.97
C MET A 85 12.21 -2.99 17.83
N ALA A 86 10.96 -3.20 17.42
CA ALA A 86 9.99 -4.05 18.13
C ALA A 86 10.46 -5.50 18.25
N THR A 87 11.17 -6.00 17.23
CA THR A 87 11.62 -7.41 17.18
C THR A 87 13.09 -7.60 17.59
N LEU A 88 13.94 -6.57 17.50
CA LEU A 88 15.40 -6.73 17.63
C LEU A 88 16.03 -5.98 18.82
N LYS A 89 15.34 -5.00 19.44
CA LYS A 89 15.90 -4.31 20.63
C LYS A 89 16.11 -5.25 21.82
N ASP A 90 15.25 -6.24 21.93
CA ASP A 90 15.34 -7.31 22.92
C ASP A 90 15.41 -8.64 22.16
N PRO A 91 16.49 -9.43 22.30
CA PRO A 91 16.62 -10.70 21.60
C PRO A 91 15.46 -11.68 21.85
N GLN A 92 14.75 -11.57 22.98
CA GLN A 92 13.60 -12.41 23.29
C GLN A 92 12.31 -11.98 22.57
N SER A 93 12.30 -10.80 21.95
CA SER A 93 11.20 -10.30 21.12
C SER A 93 11.29 -10.76 19.67
N TYR A 94 12.45 -11.26 19.25
CA TYR A 94 12.65 -11.75 17.88
C TYR A 94 11.68 -12.88 17.56
N ILE A 95 11.03 -12.79 16.40
CA ILE A 95 10.09 -13.77 15.88
C ILE A 95 10.81 -14.56 14.78
N PRO A 96 11.11 -15.85 14.98
CA PRO A 96 11.68 -16.67 13.91
C PRO A 96 10.71 -16.82 12.74
N ALA A 97 11.24 -16.85 11.51
CA ALA A 97 10.45 -17.06 10.29
C ALA A 97 9.57 -18.32 10.34
N SER A 98 10.01 -19.38 11.04
CA SER A 98 9.22 -20.60 11.21
C SER A 98 7.88 -20.41 11.92
N LYS A 99 7.71 -19.30 12.66
CA LYS A 99 6.46 -18.97 13.36
C LYS A 99 5.49 -18.13 12.53
N THR A 100 5.88 -17.56 11.39
CA THR A 100 4.97 -16.72 10.59
C THR A 100 3.77 -17.52 10.10
N ALA A 101 3.94 -18.81 9.80
CA ALA A 101 2.85 -19.72 9.45
C ALA A 101 1.82 -19.90 10.57
N ILE A 102 2.24 -19.85 11.83
CA ILE A 102 1.34 -19.93 12.99
C ILE A 102 0.51 -18.65 13.10
N LEU A 103 1.17 -17.50 12.93
CA LEU A 103 0.53 -16.19 12.96
C LEU A 103 -0.48 -16.03 11.80
N GLY A 104 -0.04 -16.25 10.56
CA GLY A 104 -0.87 -16.09 9.36
C GLY A 104 -2.12 -16.97 9.39
N LYS A 105 -1.99 -18.24 9.77
CA LYS A 105 -3.14 -19.16 9.90
C LYS A 105 -4.12 -18.71 10.98
N ALA A 106 -3.63 -18.25 12.13
CA ALA A 106 -4.49 -17.78 13.22
C ALA A 106 -5.22 -16.48 12.84
N THR A 107 -4.53 -15.57 12.16
CA THR A 107 -5.10 -14.33 11.64
C THR A 107 -6.19 -14.62 10.60
N ALA A 108 -5.90 -15.48 9.62
CA ALA A 108 -6.88 -15.90 8.62
C ALA A 108 -8.10 -16.57 9.27
N ALA A 109 -7.90 -17.53 10.16
CA ALA A 109 -9.00 -18.20 10.87
C ALA A 109 -9.90 -17.25 11.67
N ALA A 110 -9.33 -16.17 12.21
CA ALA A 110 -10.08 -15.17 12.98
C ALA A 110 -10.82 -14.15 12.10
N CYS A 111 -10.37 -13.91 10.87
CA CYS A 111 -10.76 -12.74 10.10
C CYS A 111 -11.23 -12.99 8.67
N ASP A 112 -11.10 -14.21 8.14
CA ASP A 112 -11.59 -14.60 6.80
C ASP A 112 -13.09 -14.30 6.65
N ALA A 113 -13.91 -14.82 7.57
CA ALA A 113 -15.37 -14.70 7.53
C ALA A 113 -15.96 -13.28 7.75
N ILE A 114 -15.15 -12.23 7.87
CA ILE A 114 -15.61 -10.87 8.21
C ILE A 114 -16.44 -10.24 7.08
N ASP A 115 -16.24 -10.66 5.85
CA ASP A 115 -17.01 -10.23 4.68
C ASP A 115 -18.21 -11.14 4.36
N GLY A 116 -18.41 -12.19 5.17
CA GLY A 116 -19.49 -13.16 5.03
C GLY A 116 -19.14 -14.40 4.20
N ILE A 117 -17.91 -14.54 3.72
CA ILE A 117 -17.43 -15.75 3.03
C ILE A 117 -16.15 -16.30 3.68
N VAL A 118 -15.92 -17.61 3.53
CA VAL A 118 -14.69 -18.26 4.01
C VAL A 118 -13.95 -18.75 2.78
N ASP A 119 -12.95 -17.98 2.33
CA ASP A 119 -12.21 -18.25 1.10
C ASP A 119 -10.69 -18.06 1.25
N GLY A 120 -10.21 -17.93 2.49
CA GLY A 120 -8.82 -17.72 2.83
C GLY A 120 -8.29 -16.32 2.51
N VAL A 121 -9.16 -15.34 2.26
CA VAL A 121 -8.79 -13.95 1.99
C VAL A 121 -9.53 -13.02 2.94
N ILE A 122 -8.76 -12.21 3.66
CA ILE A 122 -9.33 -11.13 4.45
C ILE A 122 -9.61 -9.95 3.51
N ASP A 123 -10.88 -9.70 3.19
CA ASP A 123 -11.30 -8.61 2.27
C ASP A 123 -10.90 -7.22 2.77
N ASP A 124 -11.24 -6.90 4.02
CA ASP A 124 -10.90 -5.63 4.65
C ASP A 124 -10.30 -5.86 6.05
N PRO A 125 -8.97 -5.95 6.18
CA PRO A 125 -8.32 -6.24 7.46
C PRO A 125 -8.46 -5.12 8.49
N ARG A 126 -9.00 -3.94 8.14
CA ARG A 126 -9.36 -2.89 9.11
C ARG A 126 -10.48 -3.32 10.05
N LYS A 127 -11.29 -4.28 9.62
CA LYS A 127 -12.39 -4.87 10.41
C LYS A 127 -11.91 -6.04 11.29
N CYS A 128 -10.71 -6.57 11.05
CA CYS A 128 -10.13 -7.66 11.82
C CYS A 128 -9.87 -7.23 13.27
N LYS A 129 -10.39 -8.00 14.22
CA LYS A 129 -10.25 -7.76 15.68
C LYS A 129 -9.33 -8.78 16.35
N PHE A 130 -8.53 -9.51 15.57
CA PHE A 130 -7.62 -10.53 16.08
C PHE A 130 -6.61 -9.94 17.08
N ASP A 131 -6.47 -10.58 18.24
CA ASP A 131 -5.46 -10.26 19.25
C ASP A 131 -4.47 -11.42 19.38
N PRO A 132 -3.16 -11.20 19.11
CA PRO A 132 -2.16 -12.28 19.09
C PRO A 132 -1.89 -12.87 20.49
N ALA A 133 -2.47 -12.31 21.57
CA ALA A 133 -2.38 -12.93 22.90
C ALA A 133 -2.99 -14.33 22.97
N VAL A 134 -3.92 -14.68 22.07
CA VAL A 134 -4.44 -16.05 21.98
C VAL A 134 -3.35 -17.07 21.59
N LEU A 135 -2.26 -16.61 20.97
CA LEU A 135 -1.12 -17.45 20.57
C LEU A 135 -0.02 -17.50 21.64
N ARG A 136 -0.25 -16.94 22.83
CA ARG A 136 0.75 -16.94 23.90
C ARG A 136 0.99 -18.36 24.40
N CYS A 137 2.27 -18.72 24.57
CA CYS A 137 2.67 -20.01 25.12
C CYS A 137 2.03 -20.28 26.49
N GLN A 138 1.44 -21.47 26.63
CA GLN A 138 1.01 -22.01 27.93
C GLN A 138 2.19 -22.63 28.68
N ALA A 139 2.03 -22.85 29.98
CA ALA A 139 3.07 -23.49 30.80
C ALA A 139 3.39 -24.90 30.25
N GLY A 140 4.67 -25.17 29.99
CA GLY A 140 5.14 -26.46 29.44
C GLY A 140 4.88 -26.66 27.95
N GLN A 141 4.29 -25.70 27.24
CA GLN A 141 4.11 -25.78 25.80
C GLN A 141 5.44 -25.59 25.07
N ASP A 142 5.64 -26.30 23.96
CA ASP A 142 6.80 -26.13 23.08
C ASP A 142 6.86 -24.68 22.55
N PRO A 143 7.91 -23.89 22.88
CA PRO A 143 8.08 -22.53 22.41
C PRO A 143 8.17 -22.39 20.88
N ALA A 144 8.41 -23.46 20.12
CA ALA A 144 8.36 -23.43 18.66
C ALA A 144 6.92 -23.30 18.11
N SER A 145 5.92 -23.72 18.89
CA SER A 145 4.50 -23.79 18.48
C SER A 145 3.62 -22.61 18.93
N CYS A 146 4.21 -21.63 19.63
CA CYS A 146 3.49 -20.51 20.25
C CYS A 146 4.39 -19.27 20.34
N PHE A 147 3.88 -18.17 20.89
CA PHE A 147 4.62 -16.91 21.04
C PHE A 147 4.89 -16.59 22.51
N THR A 148 6.11 -16.16 22.83
CA THR A 148 6.43 -15.65 24.17
C THR A 148 5.68 -14.34 24.42
N ALA A 149 5.57 -13.91 25.68
CA ALA A 149 4.95 -12.61 26.00
C ALA A 149 5.62 -11.43 25.27
N LYS A 150 6.95 -11.49 25.08
CA LYS A 150 7.70 -10.48 24.34
C LYS A 150 7.46 -10.54 22.83
N GLN A 151 7.35 -11.73 22.25
CA GLN A 151 6.96 -11.89 20.83
C GLN A 151 5.52 -11.40 20.57
N VAL A 152 4.57 -11.72 21.46
CA VAL A 152 3.19 -11.19 21.37
C VAL A 152 3.19 -9.66 21.45
N LYS A 153 3.99 -9.07 22.35
CA LYS A 153 4.14 -7.63 22.43
C LYS A 153 4.71 -7.05 21.12
N ALA A 154 5.74 -7.66 20.54
CA ALA A 154 6.33 -7.21 19.28
C ALA A 154 5.31 -7.20 18.13
N ILE A 155 4.46 -8.24 18.02
CA ILE A 155 3.37 -8.28 17.03
C ILE A 155 2.40 -7.12 17.25
N ARG A 156 1.96 -6.88 18.49
CA ARG A 156 1.08 -5.76 18.83
C ARG A 156 1.72 -4.40 18.55
N ASP A 157 3.00 -4.24 18.82
CA ASP A 157 3.75 -3.01 18.54
C ASP A 157 3.81 -2.73 17.02
N ILE A 158 3.98 -3.77 16.18
CA ILE A 158 3.93 -3.65 14.71
C ILE A 158 2.53 -3.22 14.23
N TRP A 159 1.48 -3.86 14.74
CA TRP A 159 0.08 -3.58 14.35
C TRP A 159 -0.51 -2.31 14.97
N SER A 160 0.13 -1.70 15.96
CA SER A 160 -0.30 -0.42 16.55
C SER A 160 0.55 0.77 16.09
N GLY A 161 1.79 0.51 15.66
CA GLY A 161 2.74 1.53 15.23
C GLY A 161 3.30 2.34 16.40
N VAL A 162 4.24 3.23 16.08
CA VAL A 162 4.90 4.10 17.07
C VAL A 162 4.33 5.51 17.03
N ARG A 163 4.27 6.14 18.21
CA ARG A 163 3.87 7.53 18.37
C ARG A 163 5.05 8.41 18.73
N THR A 164 5.01 9.66 18.29
CA THR A 164 5.92 10.71 18.74
C THR A 164 5.68 10.99 20.23
N PRO A 165 6.62 11.68 20.93
CA PRO A 165 6.40 12.14 22.31
C PRO A 165 5.14 12.99 22.52
N TRP A 166 4.59 13.57 21.45
CA TRP A 166 3.39 14.41 21.46
C TRP A 166 2.11 13.65 21.11
N GLY A 167 2.18 12.32 20.94
CA GLY A 167 1.02 11.45 20.72
C GLY A 167 0.61 11.23 19.25
N GLU A 168 1.26 11.88 18.30
CA GLU A 168 1.01 11.68 16.86
C GLU A 168 1.53 10.32 16.41
N LEU A 169 0.76 9.57 15.62
CA LEU A 169 1.26 8.35 14.97
C LEU A 169 2.34 8.71 13.94
N VAL A 170 3.49 8.04 13.97
CA VAL A 170 4.58 8.35 13.04
C VAL A 170 4.22 7.95 11.62
N HIS A 171 3.76 6.71 11.42
CA HIS A 171 3.27 6.16 10.16
C HIS A 171 2.19 5.11 10.43
N PRO A 172 1.19 4.92 9.55
CA PRO A 172 0.19 3.87 9.71
C PRO A 172 0.82 2.48 9.87
N PRO A 173 0.31 1.62 10.78
CA PRO A 173 0.87 0.29 11.01
C PRO A 173 0.50 -0.69 9.90
N LEU A 174 1.21 -1.82 9.84
CA LEU A 174 0.74 -2.96 9.05
C LEU A 174 -0.60 -3.45 9.58
N LEU A 175 -1.40 -4.01 8.70
CA LEU A 175 -2.65 -4.66 9.05
C LEU A 175 -2.45 -6.18 9.17
N PRO A 176 -3.24 -6.86 10.02
CA PRO A 176 -3.21 -8.31 10.10
C PRO A 176 -3.71 -8.94 8.78
N GLY A 177 -2.94 -9.88 8.24
CA GLY A 177 -3.32 -10.66 7.06
C GLY A 177 -2.11 -11.18 6.26
N ALA A 178 -2.18 -12.46 5.88
CA ALA A 178 -1.20 -13.17 5.05
C ALA A 178 0.27 -13.02 5.51
N GLU A 179 0.52 -13.00 6.82
CA GLU A 179 1.87 -12.96 7.39
C GLU A 179 2.74 -14.14 6.93
N ASP A 180 2.09 -15.26 6.60
CA ASP A 180 2.67 -16.53 6.18
C ASP A 180 2.93 -16.64 4.66
N GLY A 181 2.46 -15.68 3.84
CA GLY A 181 2.69 -15.73 2.40
C GLY A 181 4.18 -15.58 2.04
N ALA A 182 4.57 -16.07 0.86
CA ALA A 182 5.98 -16.14 0.44
C ALA A 182 6.68 -14.77 0.40
N GLY A 183 5.96 -13.71 0.02
CA GLY A 183 6.44 -12.33 0.07
C GLY A 183 6.17 -11.63 1.40
N GLY A 184 5.74 -12.35 2.43
CA GLY A 184 5.21 -11.86 3.72
C GLY A 184 6.27 -11.57 4.78
N TRP A 185 5.91 -11.81 6.04
CA TRP A 185 6.75 -11.43 7.19
C TRP A 185 8.09 -12.17 7.23
N ALA A 186 8.17 -13.37 6.66
CA ALA A 186 9.41 -14.13 6.58
C ALA A 186 10.51 -13.36 5.83
N ALA A 187 10.16 -12.63 4.78
CA ALA A 187 11.08 -11.81 4.00
C ALA A 187 11.27 -10.41 4.63
N TRP A 188 10.19 -9.76 5.03
CA TRP A 188 10.22 -8.34 5.44
C TRP A 188 10.57 -8.13 6.91
N THR A 189 9.87 -8.81 7.80
CA THR A 189 9.91 -8.57 9.24
C THR A 189 10.96 -9.41 9.93
N THR A 190 10.93 -10.73 9.72
CA THR A 190 11.75 -11.66 10.49
C THR A 190 13.13 -11.87 9.86
N GLY A 191 13.17 -12.03 8.53
CA GLY A 191 14.35 -12.52 7.84
C GLY A 191 14.68 -13.98 8.19
N SER A 192 15.80 -14.47 7.66
CA SER A 192 16.37 -15.79 8.00
C SER A 192 17.03 -15.83 9.38
N ALA A 193 17.42 -14.66 9.90
CA ALA A 193 18.08 -14.48 11.18
C ALA A 193 17.85 -13.03 11.67
N PRO A 194 18.11 -12.71 12.96
CA PRO A 194 18.08 -11.34 13.44
C PRO A 194 18.90 -10.40 12.52
N PHE A 195 18.36 -9.21 12.25
CA PHE A 195 18.97 -8.20 11.37
C PHE A 195 19.11 -8.60 9.88
N THR A 196 18.41 -9.64 9.40
CA THR A 196 18.42 -9.99 7.96
C THR A 196 17.11 -9.68 7.23
N GLY A 197 16.04 -9.32 7.93
CA GLY A 197 14.77 -8.87 7.33
C GLY A 197 14.92 -7.56 6.54
N LEU A 198 14.13 -7.42 5.47
CA LEU A 198 14.19 -6.26 4.59
C LEU A 198 13.87 -4.94 5.29
N HIS A 199 12.98 -4.94 6.31
CA HIS A 199 12.73 -3.72 7.07
C HIS A 199 13.98 -3.19 7.79
N TRP A 200 14.79 -4.09 8.38
CA TRP A 200 16.04 -3.68 9.01
C TRP A 200 17.03 -3.16 7.98
N GLN A 201 17.21 -3.87 6.86
CA GLN A 201 18.15 -3.48 5.82
C GLN A 201 17.81 -2.10 5.22
N ALA A 202 16.51 -1.84 5.00
CA ALA A 202 16.03 -0.54 4.53
C ALA A 202 16.28 0.57 5.57
N ALA A 203 15.89 0.36 6.83
CA ALA A 203 16.09 1.32 7.90
C ALA A 203 17.57 1.65 8.13
N ASP A 204 18.42 0.62 8.28
CA ASP A 204 19.84 0.78 8.61
C ASP A 204 20.57 1.62 7.56
N GLY A 205 20.38 1.29 6.29
CA GLY A 205 20.98 2.03 5.18
C GLY A 205 20.46 3.47 5.08
N PHE A 206 19.15 3.68 5.24
CA PHE A 206 18.55 5.00 5.14
C PHE A 206 19.03 5.95 6.24
N PHE A 207 18.98 5.51 7.50
CA PHE A 207 19.34 6.38 8.61
C PHE A 207 20.85 6.65 8.65
N ARG A 208 21.71 5.64 8.46
CA ARG A 208 23.17 5.86 8.43
C ARG A 208 23.60 6.76 7.27
N TYR A 209 23.14 6.48 6.06
CA TYR A 209 23.77 7.05 4.87
C TYR A 209 23.00 8.22 4.24
N GLN A 210 21.68 8.30 4.41
CA GLN A 210 20.86 9.37 3.82
C GLN A 210 20.44 10.42 4.83
N VAL A 211 20.03 10.02 6.04
CA VAL A 211 19.60 10.95 7.08
C VAL A 211 20.79 11.51 7.84
N PHE A 212 21.58 10.68 8.52
CA PHE A 212 22.65 11.15 9.39
C PHE A 212 24.00 11.32 8.70
N GLU A 213 24.19 10.73 7.51
CA GLU A 213 25.46 10.73 6.78
C GLU A 213 26.64 10.28 7.66
N ASN A 214 26.37 9.35 8.58
CA ASN A 214 27.30 8.82 9.53
C ASN A 214 27.22 7.28 9.52
N PRO A 215 28.20 6.59 8.89
CA PRO A 215 28.26 5.13 8.88
C PRO A 215 28.28 4.49 10.27
N ALA A 216 28.71 5.22 11.31
CA ALA A 216 28.77 4.74 12.69
C ALA A 216 27.47 5.01 13.50
N TYR A 217 26.48 5.73 12.95
CA TYR A 217 25.21 5.98 13.63
C TYR A 217 24.48 4.66 13.91
N ASP A 218 24.00 4.44 15.13
CA ASP A 218 23.19 3.27 15.47
C ASP A 218 21.69 3.58 15.35
N PRO A 219 20.97 3.03 14.35
CA PRO A 219 19.54 3.24 14.19
C PRO A 219 18.70 2.79 15.40
N MET A 220 19.18 1.84 16.21
CA MET A 220 18.44 1.39 17.40
C MET A 220 18.32 2.47 18.49
N THR A 221 19.11 3.54 18.39
CA THR A 221 19.08 4.70 19.30
C THR A 221 18.16 5.83 18.82
N PHE A 222 17.49 5.68 17.68
CA PHE A 222 16.67 6.71 17.06
C PHE A 222 15.59 7.29 18.00
N ASN A 223 15.55 8.61 18.09
CA ASN A 223 14.57 9.35 18.87
C ASN A 223 13.38 9.81 18.01
N PHE A 224 12.20 9.21 18.21
CA PHE A 224 10.97 9.53 17.47
C PHE A 224 10.43 10.97 17.65
N GLY A 225 11.07 11.79 18.48
CA GLY A 225 10.88 13.24 18.53
C GLY A 225 11.93 13.97 17.70
N SER A 226 13.15 14.13 18.25
CA SER A 226 14.20 14.97 17.66
C SER A 226 14.71 14.45 16.32
N ASP A 227 14.96 13.14 16.22
CA ASP A 227 15.57 12.55 15.03
C ASP A 227 14.57 12.47 13.88
N LEU A 228 13.29 12.23 14.20
CA LEU A 228 12.21 12.29 13.22
C LEU A 228 12.05 13.71 12.66
N LEU A 229 12.03 14.74 13.50
CA LEU A 229 11.95 16.14 13.05
C LEU A 229 13.16 16.50 12.17
N PHE A 230 14.36 16.08 12.56
CA PHE A 230 15.57 16.25 11.77
C PHE A 230 15.46 15.57 10.39
N ALA A 231 15.01 14.31 10.35
CA ALA A 231 14.83 13.56 9.10
C ALA A 231 13.79 14.23 8.19
N LEU A 232 12.63 14.61 8.73
CA LEU A 232 11.57 15.32 8.01
C LEU A 232 12.08 16.61 7.38
N HIS A 233 12.84 17.40 8.13
CA HIS A 233 13.43 18.63 7.60
C HIS A 233 14.49 18.37 6.52
N LYS A 234 15.36 17.38 6.73
CA LYS A 234 16.53 17.15 5.86
C LYS A 234 16.16 16.48 4.54
N VAL A 235 15.37 15.40 4.59
CA VAL A 235 15.10 14.54 3.42
C VAL A 235 13.65 14.59 2.94
N GLY A 236 12.71 15.00 3.80
CA GLY A 236 11.28 15.06 3.47
C GLY A 236 10.95 15.85 2.20
N PRO A 237 11.42 17.10 2.02
CA PRO A 237 11.16 17.89 0.80
C PRO A 237 11.61 17.19 -0.50
N LEU A 238 12.57 16.29 -0.40
CA LEU A 238 13.12 15.57 -1.54
C LEU A 238 12.44 14.23 -1.79
N LEU A 239 12.05 13.50 -0.73
CA LEU A 239 11.62 12.11 -0.83
C LEU A 239 10.12 11.91 -0.59
N ASP A 240 9.45 12.82 0.10
CA ASP A 240 8.03 12.66 0.41
C ASP A 240 7.17 13.11 -0.80
N ALA A 241 6.15 12.31 -1.10
CA ALA A 241 5.16 12.52 -2.14
C ALA A 241 3.77 12.57 -1.50
N ILE A 242 3.57 13.54 -0.61
CA ILE A 242 2.35 13.66 0.22
C ILE A 242 1.56 14.94 -0.04
N ASN A 243 1.88 15.70 -1.10
CA ASN A 243 1.12 16.91 -1.42
C ASN A 243 -0.29 16.53 -1.93
N PRO A 244 -1.38 16.90 -1.23
CA PRO A 244 -2.72 16.56 -1.68
C PRO A 244 -3.23 17.46 -2.81
N ASP A 245 -2.54 18.57 -3.12
CA ASP A 245 -2.92 19.46 -4.21
C ASP A 245 -2.61 18.85 -5.57
N LEU A 246 -3.58 18.11 -6.10
CA LEU A 246 -3.56 17.54 -7.45
C LEU A 246 -4.39 18.35 -8.45
N ARG A 247 -4.75 19.60 -8.14
CA ARG A 247 -5.49 20.46 -9.08
C ARG A 247 -4.77 20.63 -10.42
N PRO A 248 -3.43 20.81 -10.49
CA PRO A 248 -2.73 20.89 -11.78
C PRO A 248 -2.91 19.63 -12.64
N LEU A 249 -2.89 18.44 -12.02
CA LEU A 249 -3.12 17.17 -12.70
C LEU A 249 -4.55 17.10 -13.26
N HIS A 250 -5.52 17.43 -12.42
CA HIS A 250 -6.94 17.45 -12.77
C HIS A 250 -7.25 18.45 -13.89
N GLN A 251 -6.73 19.67 -13.81
CA GLN A 251 -6.97 20.76 -14.77
C GLN A 251 -6.45 20.44 -16.19
N ARG A 252 -5.38 19.65 -16.31
CA ARG A 252 -4.89 19.15 -17.61
C ARG A 252 -5.70 17.97 -18.14
N GLY A 253 -6.55 17.36 -17.32
CA GLY A 253 -7.34 16.18 -17.68
C GLY A 253 -6.61 14.85 -17.50
N ALA A 254 -5.41 14.84 -16.91
CA ALA A 254 -4.63 13.63 -16.67
C ALA A 254 -5.29 12.73 -15.62
N LYS A 255 -5.05 11.41 -15.71
CA LYS A 255 -5.68 10.38 -14.88
C LYS A 255 -4.65 9.69 -13.97
N LEU A 256 -5.06 9.39 -12.74
CA LEU A 256 -4.28 8.69 -11.74
C LEU A 256 -5.06 7.48 -11.23
N ILE A 257 -4.46 6.31 -11.32
CA ILE A 257 -4.91 5.10 -10.65
C ILE A 257 -3.87 4.75 -9.58
N VAL A 258 -4.32 4.60 -8.34
CA VAL A 258 -3.53 3.97 -7.28
C VAL A 258 -4.17 2.63 -6.97
N TYR A 259 -3.37 1.60 -6.80
CA TYR A 259 -3.81 0.36 -6.20
C TYR A 259 -2.94 0.02 -4.99
N HIS A 260 -3.49 -0.69 -4.01
CA HIS A 260 -2.69 -1.17 -2.88
C HIS A 260 -3.18 -2.54 -2.37
N GLY A 261 -2.24 -3.47 -2.15
CA GLY A 261 -2.50 -4.76 -1.52
C GLY A 261 -2.87 -4.64 -0.05
N PHE A 262 -4.02 -5.18 0.36
CA PHE A 262 -4.43 -5.13 1.77
C PHE A 262 -3.54 -5.95 2.70
N SER A 263 -2.79 -6.91 2.15
CA SER A 263 -1.85 -7.75 2.88
C SER A 263 -0.40 -7.40 2.57
N ASP A 264 -0.12 -6.16 2.13
CA ASP A 264 1.23 -5.67 1.90
C ASP A 264 2.03 -5.70 3.22
N PRO A 265 3.11 -6.50 3.29
CA PRO A 265 3.96 -6.62 4.47
C PRO A 265 5.05 -5.54 4.56
N ASP A 266 5.26 -4.74 3.51
CA ASP A 266 6.22 -3.65 3.49
C ASP A 266 5.55 -2.33 3.88
N ILE A 267 4.63 -1.87 3.03
CA ILE A 267 4.00 -0.56 3.13
C ILE A 267 2.58 -0.78 3.63
N SER A 268 2.18 -0.03 4.67
CA SER A 268 0.81 -0.13 5.14
C SER A 268 -0.19 0.29 4.06
N PRO A 269 -1.23 -0.49 3.75
CA PRO A 269 -2.30 -0.09 2.83
C PRO A 269 -3.06 1.14 3.32
N LEU A 270 -3.05 1.41 4.64
CA LEU A 270 -3.62 2.62 5.21
C LEU A 270 -2.89 3.88 4.72
N ASN A 271 -1.63 3.80 4.32
CA ASN A 271 -0.89 4.93 3.79
C ASN A 271 -1.52 5.44 2.47
N SER A 272 -1.93 4.55 1.57
CA SER A 272 -2.63 4.94 0.34
C SER A 272 -4.05 5.42 0.57
N ILE A 273 -4.77 4.81 1.51
CA ILE A 273 -6.09 5.29 1.94
C ILE A 273 -5.98 6.71 2.51
N ASN A 274 -5.03 6.95 3.43
CA ASN A 274 -4.83 8.27 4.04
C ASN A 274 -4.45 9.32 2.99
N TYR A 275 -3.60 8.98 2.03
CA TYR A 275 -3.25 9.90 0.95
C TYR A 275 -4.45 10.21 0.06
N PHE A 276 -5.23 9.19 -0.34
CA PHE A 276 -6.45 9.39 -1.13
C PHE A 276 -7.46 10.29 -0.39
N GLU A 277 -7.74 10.02 0.88
CA GLU A 277 -8.64 10.85 1.68
C GLU A 277 -8.10 12.28 1.83
N SER A 278 -6.79 12.48 1.97
CA SER A 278 -6.22 13.83 2.02
C SER A 278 -6.42 14.61 0.72
N VAL A 279 -6.41 13.94 -0.44
CA VAL A 279 -6.74 14.56 -1.73
C VAL A 279 -8.24 14.86 -1.80
N VAL A 280 -9.10 13.93 -1.38
CA VAL A 280 -10.55 14.16 -1.31
C VAL A 280 -10.86 15.40 -0.47
N ASP A 281 -10.30 15.48 0.74
CA ASP A 281 -10.47 16.62 1.64
C ASP A 281 -9.97 17.93 1.02
N PHE A 282 -8.80 17.91 0.36
CA PHE A 282 -8.23 19.09 -0.30
C PHE A 282 -9.05 19.57 -1.49
N MET A 283 -9.70 18.66 -2.21
CA MET A 283 -10.53 18.96 -3.38
C MET A 283 -11.95 19.45 -3.02
N SER A 284 -12.29 19.50 -1.72
CA SER A 284 -13.56 20.05 -1.24
C SER A 284 -13.65 21.56 -1.48
N HIS A 285 -14.83 22.03 -1.93
CA HIS A 285 -15.16 23.45 -1.98
C HIS A 285 -15.97 23.89 -0.76
N ARG A 286 -16.11 25.21 -0.62
CA ARG A 286 -16.97 25.80 0.42
C ARG A 286 -18.40 25.28 0.20
N HIS A 287 -18.92 24.53 1.18
CA HIS A 287 -20.22 23.84 1.20
C HIS A 287 -20.28 22.43 0.59
N ASP A 288 -19.20 21.89 0.03
CA ASP A 288 -19.17 20.49 -0.40
C ASP A 288 -19.22 19.57 0.83
N ASP A 289 -20.03 18.52 0.77
CA ASP A 289 -19.85 17.37 1.66
C ASP A 289 -18.75 16.43 1.14
N ARG A 290 -18.46 15.35 1.88
CA ARG A 290 -17.44 14.38 1.44
C ARG A 290 -17.84 13.67 0.15
N ALA A 291 -19.13 13.43 -0.10
CA ALA A 291 -19.58 12.75 -1.31
C ALA A 291 -19.34 13.59 -2.55
N ASP A 292 -19.55 14.92 -2.46
CA ASP A 292 -19.23 15.87 -3.52
C ASP A 292 -17.72 15.91 -3.82
N ALA A 293 -16.90 16.01 -2.77
CA ALA A 293 -15.45 16.03 -2.90
C ALA A 293 -14.90 14.70 -3.46
N LEU A 294 -15.48 13.56 -3.03
CA LEU A 294 -15.15 12.23 -3.55
C LEU A 294 -15.55 12.10 -5.02
N LYS A 295 -16.74 12.57 -5.41
CA LYS A 295 -17.21 12.57 -6.80
C LYS A 295 -16.24 13.38 -7.68
N ARG A 296 -15.82 14.56 -7.23
CA ARG A 296 -14.84 15.41 -7.92
C ARG A 296 -13.49 14.72 -8.06
N THR A 297 -12.99 14.12 -6.97
CA THR A 297 -11.71 13.40 -6.98
C THR A 297 -11.74 12.20 -7.95
N ASN A 298 -12.82 11.42 -7.94
CA ASN A 298 -12.99 10.24 -8.80
C ASN A 298 -13.11 10.54 -10.32
N GLN A 299 -13.17 11.83 -10.72
CA GLN A 299 -13.07 12.25 -12.12
C GLN A 299 -11.65 12.15 -12.70
N PHE A 300 -10.63 12.10 -11.84
CA PHE A 300 -9.23 12.03 -12.26
C PHE A 300 -8.36 11.11 -11.41
N PHE A 301 -8.72 10.82 -10.15
CA PHE A 301 -7.97 9.95 -9.25
C PHE A 301 -8.88 8.84 -8.69
N ARG A 302 -8.56 7.56 -8.99
CA ARG A 302 -9.23 6.38 -8.41
C ARG A 302 -8.25 5.53 -7.60
N LEU A 303 -8.69 5.09 -6.42
CA LEU A 303 -7.98 4.13 -5.57
C LEU A 303 -8.68 2.76 -5.65
N PHE A 304 -7.90 1.70 -5.81
CA PHE A 304 -8.34 0.30 -5.75
C PHE A 304 -7.61 -0.43 -4.63
N MET A 305 -8.34 -0.90 -3.62
CA MET A 305 -7.75 -1.79 -2.62
C MET A 305 -7.85 -3.23 -3.12
N VAL A 306 -6.79 -4.01 -2.91
CA VAL A 306 -6.66 -5.38 -3.43
C VAL A 306 -6.62 -6.38 -2.26
N PRO A 307 -7.76 -6.97 -1.87
CA PRO A 307 -7.85 -8.03 -0.88
C PRO A 307 -6.83 -9.16 -1.06
N GLY A 308 -6.12 -9.49 0.01
CA GLY A 308 -5.18 -10.62 0.04
C GLY A 308 -3.94 -10.48 -0.87
N MET A 309 -3.76 -9.37 -1.58
CA MET A 309 -2.53 -9.12 -2.33
C MET A 309 -1.43 -8.64 -1.37
N GLN A 310 -0.23 -9.21 -1.52
CA GLN A 310 0.99 -8.76 -0.84
C GLN A 310 1.61 -7.56 -1.57
N HIS A 311 2.90 -7.25 -1.32
CA HIS A 311 3.58 -6.12 -1.93
C HIS A 311 3.70 -6.28 -3.46
N CYS A 312 3.02 -5.42 -4.22
CA CYS A 312 2.94 -5.38 -5.69
C CYS A 312 2.33 -6.58 -6.40
N SER A 313 2.36 -7.75 -5.78
CA SER A 313 1.93 -9.03 -6.37
C SER A 313 1.86 -10.11 -5.29
N GLY A 314 1.40 -11.31 -5.66
CA GLY A 314 1.36 -12.45 -4.76
C GLY A 314 0.36 -12.28 -3.62
N GLY A 315 0.51 -13.11 -2.59
CA GLY A 315 -0.48 -13.24 -1.52
C GLY A 315 -1.64 -14.16 -1.89
N PRO A 316 -2.51 -14.50 -0.92
CA PRO A 316 -3.61 -15.46 -1.14
C PRO A 316 -4.69 -14.93 -2.08
N GLY A 317 -4.88 -13.60 -2.19
CA GLY A 317 -5.98 -13.01 -2.96
C GLY A 317 -5.68 -12.83 -4.46
N PRO A 318 -6.72 -12.50 -5.26
CA PRO A 318 -6.55 -12.12 -6.66
C PRO A 318 -5.61 -10.92 -6.83
N ASN A 319 -4.42 -11.17 -7.37
CA ASN A 319 -3.31 -10.21 -7.44
C ASN A 319 -2.81 -9.94 -8.87
N THR A 320 -3.42 -10.56 -9.89
CA THR A 320 -3.14 -10.29 -11.30
C THR A 320 -4.29 -9.52 -11.93
N PHE A 321 -4.03 -8.38 -12.55
CA PHE A 321 -5.04 -7.51 -13.14
C PHE A 321 -4.39 -6.54 -14.14
N ASP A 322 -5.19 -6.03 -15.09
CA ASP A 322 -4.74 -5.08 -16.11
C ASP A 322 -5.22 -3.66 -15.79
N MET A 323 -4.39 -2.90 -15.07
CA MET A 323 -4.64 -1.48 -14.80
C MET A 323 -4.23 -0.59 -15.98
N LEU A 324 -3.38 -1.06 -16.91
CA LEU A 324 -2.89 -0.26 -18.01
C LEU A 324 -3.99 -0.05 -19.05
N THR A 325 -4.64 -1.11 -19.50
CA THR A 325 -5.78 -1.00 -20.43
C THR A 325 -6.90 -0.16 -19.80
N ALA A 326 -7.14 -0.31 -18.50
CA ALA A 326 -8.13 0.51 -17.78
C ALA A 326 -7.78 2.01 -17.78
N LEU A 327 -6.49 2.34 -17.63
CA LEU A 327 -5.99 3.71 -17.67
C LEU A 327 -6.01 4.29 -19.09
N GLU A 328 -5.60 3.52 -20.09
CA GLU A 328 -5.62 3.92 -21.51
C GLU A 328 -7.04 4.23 -21.95
N ASN A 329 -8.01 3.35 -21.66
CA ASN A 329 -9.42 3.63 -21.96
C ASN A 329 -9.92 4.91 -21.26
N TRP A 330 -9.46 5.17 -20.03
CA TRP A 330 -9.85 6.38 -19.33
C TRP A 330 -9.25 7.65 -19.95
N VAL A 331 -7.97 7.61 -20.33
CA VAL A 331 -7.27 8.75 -20.93
C VAL A 331 -7.74 9.02 -22.35
N GLU A 332 -7.87 7.98 -23.18
CA GLU A 332 -8.07 8.12 -24.63
C GLU A 332 -9.54 8.14 -25.03
N LYS A 333 -10.40 7.47 -24.26
CA LYS A 333 -11.84 7.31 -24.57
C LYS A 333 -12.76 7.96 -23.54
N GLY A 334 -12.21 8.47 -22.43
CA GLY A 334 -13.01 9.00 -21.32
C GLY A 334 -13.71 7.92 -20.48
N GLU A 335 -13.38 6.64 -20.69
CA GLU A 335 -14.04 5.50 -20.06
C GLU A 335 -13.40 5.19 -18.70
N ALA A 336 -13.90 5.83 -17.65
CA ALA A 336 -13.33 5.69 -16.32
C ALA A 336 -13.64 4.30 -15.68
N PRO A 337 -12.65 3.56 -15.16
CA PRO A 337 -12.83 2.15 -14.75
C PRO A 337 -13.72 2.02 -13.51
N LYS A 338 -14.96 1.55 -13.67
CA LYS A 338 -15.92 1.36 -12.56
C LYS A 338 -15.51 0.21 -11.61
N ARG A 339 -14.82 -0.79 -12.17
CA ARG A 339 -14.20 -1.94 -11.50
C ARG A 339 -13.11 -2.51 -12.41
N VAL A 340 -12.19 -3.29 -11.85
CA VAL A 340 -11.18 -4.05 -12.61
C VAL A 340 -11.24 -5.50 -12.16
N ILE A 341 -11.30 -6.46 -13.08
CA ILE A 341 -11.31 -7.88 -12.69
C ILE A 341 -9.88 -8.31 -12.38
N ALA A 342 -9.67 -8.87 -11.18
CA ALA A 342 -8.43 -9.48 -10.77
C ALA A 342 -8.58 -11.00 -10.70
N SER A 343 -7.47 -11.71 -10.95
CA SER A 343 -7.37 -13.16 -10.83
C SER A 343 -6.28 -13.58 -9.84
N HIS A 344 -6.51 -14.71 -9.19
CA HIS A 344 -5.49 -15.51 -8.51
C HIS A 344 -5.20 -16.74 -9.37
N SER A 345 -3.98 -17.27 -9.30
CA SER A 345 -3.61 -18.47 -10.03
C SER A 345 -2.75 -19.41 -9.18
N THR A 346 -3.11 -20.68 -9.17
CA THR A 346 -2.30 -21.77 -8.60
C THR A 346 -1.71 -22.60 -9.72
N GLY A 347 -0.37 -22.75 -9.73
CA GLY A 347 0.31 -23.53 -10.78
C GLY A 347 0.11 -22.97 -12.20
N GLY A 348 -0.12 -21.66 -12.34
CA GLY A 348 -0.39 -20.99 -13.62
C GLY A 348 -1.84 -21.12 -14.12
N VAL A 349 -2.74 -21.74 -13.36
CA VAL A 349 -4.16 -21.86 -13.70
C VAL A 349 -4.97 -20.90 -12.82
N VAL A 350 -5.85 -20.10 -13.45
CA VAL A 350 -6.77 -19.22 -12.73
C VAL A 350 -7.74 -20.06 -11.90
N ASP A 351 -7.75 -19.84 -10.59
CA ASP A 351 -8.59 -20.58 -9.64
C ASP A 351 -9.65 -19.68 -8.96
N ARG A 352 -9.45 -18.36 -9.00
CA ARG A 352 -10.36 -17.37 -8.42
C ARG A 352 -10.28 -16.03 -9.14
N THR A 353 -11.42 -15.37 -9.29
CA THR A 353 -11.53 -13.99 -9.77
C THR A 353 -12.36 -13.12 -8.83
N ARG A 354 -12.02 -11.83 -8.72
CA ARG A 354 -12.77 -10.82 -7.95
C ARG A 354 -12.83 -9.49 -8.71
N PRO A 355 -13.93 -8.72 -8.60
CA PRO A 355 -13.91 -7.33 -9.02
C PRO A 355 -13.19 -6.47 -7.98
N LEU A 356 -12.11 -5.80 -8.38
CA LEU A 356 -11.54 -4.68 -7.63
C LEU A 356 -12.46 -3.47 -7.77
N CYS A 357 -12.87 -2.93 -6.64
CA CYS A 357 -13.83 -1.83 -6.57
C CYS A 357 -13.13 -0.49 -6.36
N VAL A 358 -13.70 0.57 -6.93
CA VAL A 358 -13.24 1.94 -6.66
C VAL A 358 -13.56 2.26 -5.20
N TYR A 359 -12.51 2.51 -4.41
CA TYR A 359 -12.62 2.87 -3.01
C TYR A 359 -13.53 4.10 -2.81
N PRO A 360 -14.43 4.11 -1.80
CA PRO A 360 -14.49 3.20 -0.65
C PRO A 360 -15.36 1.95 -0.84
N LYS A 361 -15.82 1.66 -2.06
CA LYS A 361 -16.62 0.44 -2.31
C LYS A 361 -15.76 -0.82 -2.17
N VAL A 362 -16.40 -1.91 -1.76
CA VAL A 362 -15.80 -3.25 -1.60
C VAL A 362 -16.59 -4.28 -2.42
N ALA A 363 -15.96 -5.42 -2.71
CA ALA A 363 -16.62 -6.50 -3.43
C ALA A 363 -17.50 -7.31 -2.47
N VAL A 364 -18.82 -7.22 -2.64
CA VAL A 364 -19.78 -7.96 -1.80
C VAL A 364 -20.34 -9.13 -2.58
N TYR A 365 -20.27 -10.33 -2.00
CA TYR A 365 -20.84 -11.55 -2.56
C TYR A 365 -22.36 -11.43 -2.72
N THR A 366 -22.92 -11.90 -3.84
CA THR A 366 -24.34 -11.79 -4.14
C THR A 366 -25.22 -12.79 -3.40
N GLY A 367 -24.63 -13.77 -2.69
CA GLY A 367 -25.35 -14.81 -1.96
C GLY A 367 -25.67 -16.06 -2.79
N SER A 368 -25.33 -16.07 -4.07
CA SER A 368 -25.56 -17.19 -4.99
C SER A 368 -24.38 -17.38 -5.95
N GLY A 369 -24.18 -18.62 -6.42
CA GLY A 369 -23.07 -18.99 -7.30
C GLY A 369 -21.81 -19.45 -6.55
N GLY A 370 -20.72 -19.67 -7.29
CA GLY A 370 -19.43 -20.02 -6.69
C GLY A 370 -18.72 -18.77 -6.17
N THR A 371 -18.17 -18.84 -4.97
CA THR A 371 -17.35 -17.75 -4.44
C THR A 371 -16.08 -17.55 -5.25
N ASN A 372 -15.64 -18.43 -6.13
CA ASN A 372 -14.42 -18.20 -6.94
C ASN A 372 -14.65 -17.36 -8.22
N ASP A 373 -15.89 -16.94 -8.51
CA ASP A 373 -16.26 -16.24 -9.74
C ASP A 373 -16.64 -14.78 -9.47
N ALA A 374 -15.95 -13.84 -10.11
CA ALA A 374 -16.20 -12.41 -10.02
C ALA A 374 -17.64 -12.01 -10.45
N ALA A 375 -18.31 -12.82 -11.28
CA ALA A 375 -19.69 -12.58 -11.68
C ALA A 375 -20.67 -12.62 -10.49
N ASN A 376 -20.29 -13.28 -9.39
CA ASN A 376 -21.09 -13.41 -8.17
C ASN A 376 -20.76 -12.34 -7.12
N PHE A 377 -20.10 -11.24 -7.52
CA PHE A 377 -19.76 -10.12 -6.64
C PHE A 377 -20.23 -8.79 -7.23
N ARG A 378 -20.57 -7.84 -6.35
CA ARG A 378 -20.95 -6.47 -6.72
C ARG A 378 -20.21 -5.45 -5.86
N CYS A 379 -19.79 -4.35 -6.46
CA CYS A 379 -19.15 -3.26 -5.73
C CYS A 379 -20.19 -2.44 -4.97
N ARG A 380 -20.15 -2.48 -3.63
CA ARG A 380 -21.09 -1.78 -2.74
C ARG A 380 -20.37 -0.96 -1.69
N ASN A 381 -21.05 0.03 -1.12
CA ASN A 381 -20.52 0.77 0.02
C ASN A 381 -20.52 -0.16 1.26
N PRO A 382 -19.46 -0.17 2.09
CA PRO A 382 -19.40 -1.04 3.28
C PRO A 382 -20.49 -0.80 4.34
N ARG A 383 -21.28 0.28 4.23
CA ARG A 383 -22.33 0.69 5.17
C ARG A 383 -23.75 0.46 4.66
N GLU A 384 -23.92 0.05 3.42
CA GLU A 384 -25.24 -0.34 2.90
C GLU A 384 -25.46 -1.80 3.32
N GLU A 385 -26.36 -2.02 4.28
CA GLU A 385 -26.82 -3.39 4.58
C GLU A 385 -27.34 -4.04 3.30
N PRO A 386 -27.24 -5.38 3.15
CA PRO A 386 -27.84 -6.05 2.02
C PRO A 386 -29.34 -5.78 2.08
N ASP A 387 -29.84 -5.08 1.06
CA ASP A 387 -31.26 -4.82 0.89
C ASP A 387 -32.02 -6.14 0.98
N ARG A 388 -32.76 -6.34 2.08
CA ARG A 388 -33.72 -7.42 2.24
C ARG A 388 -35.02 -6.94 1.63
N GLY A 389 -35.03 -6.73 0.32
CA GLY A 389 -36.19 -6.25 -0.41
C GLY A 389 -35.90 -6.26 -1.90
N GLY A 390 -36.59 -7.13 -2.63
CA GLY A 390 -36.56 -7.06 -4.09
C GLY A 390 -37.29 -5.81 -4.55
N HIS A 391 -36.55 -4.88 -5.14
CA HIS A 391 -37.06 -4.06 -6.22
C HIS A 391 -35.96 -3.91 -7.26
N GLU A 392 -36.26 -4.40 -8.46
CA GLU A 392 -35.51 -4.11 -9.68
C GLU A 392 -35.69 -2.61 -9.96
N ASP A 393 -34.69 -1.80 -9.62
CA ASP A 393 -34.53 -0.50 -10.24
C ASP A 393 -33.88 -0.76 -11.60
N GLU A 394 -34.73 -0.84 -12.63
CA GLU A 394 -34.34 -0.61 -14.00
C GLU A 394 -33.77 0.81 -14.10
N ASP A 395 -32.45 0.91 -14.26
CA ASP A 395 -31.78 2.15 -14.70
C ASP A 395 -32.23 2.44 -16.14
N HIS A 396 -33.41 3.06 -16.24
CA HIS A 396 -33.88 3.79 -17.38
C HIS A 396 -33.33 5.22 -17.31
N ASP A 397 -32.51 5.61 -18.29
CA ASP A 397 -32.90 6.65 -19.27
C ASP A 397 -31.71 7.41 -19.89
N ASP A 398 -31.89 7.64 -21.20
CA ASP A 398 -31.69 8.86 -21.99
C ASP A 398 -30.38 9.67 -21.92
#